data_AF-X1ENY1-F1
#
_entry.id   AF-X1ENY1-F1
#
_cell.length_a   1.000
_cell.length_b   1.000
_cell.length_c   1.000
_cell.angle_alpha   90.00
_cell.angle_beta   90.00
_cell.angle_gamma   90.00
#
_symmetry.space_group_name_H-M   'P 1'
#
loop_
_entity.id
_entity.type
_entity.pdbx_description
1 polymer ?
#
loop_
_entity_poly.entity_id
_entity_poly.type
_entity_poly.pdbx_seq_one_letter_code
_entity_poly.pdbx_strand_id
1 'polypeptide(L)' 'MDDSATLLEIEAIKQLKARYCRLLDTKDWQAWRDLFSDDFLSDTSSAGGKIIRGADEFVAFTRKGLRNQATVHQVHAPEI' A
#
# COMPACT_ATOMS: atom_id res chain seq x y z
N MET A 1 -17.38 -15.24 15.87
CA MET A 1 -17.06 -15.33 14.43
C MET A 1 -16.81 -16.79 14.14
N ASP A 2 -17.29 -17.31 13.01
CA ASP A 2 -16.92 -18.65 12.55
C ASP A 2 -15.45 -18.64 12.09
N ASP A 3 -14.69 -19.70 12.34
CA ASP A 3 -13.28 -19.82 11.99
C ASP A 3 -13.07 -19.63 10.48
N SER A 4 -14.02 -20.12 9.66
CA SER A 4 -14.01 -19.91 8.21
C SER A 4 -14.11 -18.43 7.83
N ALA A 5 -14.91 -17.66 8.56
CA ALA A 5 -15.06 -16.22 8.31
C ALA A 5 -13.76 -15.48 8.62
N THR A 6 -13.12 -15.81 9.75
CA THR A 6 -11.81 -15.24 10.11
C THR A 6 -10.75 -15.52 9.04
N LEU A 7 -10.69 -16.75 8.53
CA LEU A 7 -9.74 -17.10 7.46
C LEU A 7 -9.99 -16.33 6.16
N LEU A 8 -11.25 -16.10 5.79
CA LEU A 8 -11.60 -15.30 4.62
C LEU A 8 -11.21 -13.83 4.78
N GLU A 9 -11.35 -13.27 5.98
CA GLU A 9 -10.92 -11.90 6.28
C GLU A 9 -9.39 -11.76 6.19
N ILE A 10 -8.65 -12.71 6.74
CA ILE A 10 -7.19 -12.76 6.62
C ILE A 10 -6.76 -12.84 5.14
N GLU A 11 -7.42 -13.69 4.34
CA GLU A 11 -7.12 -13.79 2.91
C GLU A 11 -7.47 -12.50 2.15
N ALA A 12 -8.57 -11.83 2.49
CA ALA A 12 -8.94 -10.55 1.89
C ALA A 12 -7.86 -9.48 2.14
N ILE A 13 -7.30 -9.43 3.35
CA ILE A 13 -6.19 -8.50 3.68
C ILE A 13 -4.92 -8.86 2.90
N LYS A 14 -4.58 -10.15 2.80
CA LYS A 14 -3.43 -10.61 1.99
C LYS A 14 -3.56 -10.23 0.53
N GLN A 15 -4.75 -10.43 -0.05
CA GLN A 15 -5.06 -10.04 -1.43
C GLN A 15 -5.01 -8.53 -1.65
N LEU A 16 -5.50 -7.74 -0.68
CA LEU A 16 -5.39 -6.28 -0.72
C LEU A 16 -3.92 -5.84 -0.76
N LYS A 17 -3.06 -6.43 0.09
CA LYS A 17 -1.63 -6.11 0.09
C LYS A 17 -0.92 -6.56 -1.19
N ALA A 18 -1.27 -7.73 -1.74
CA ALA A 18 -0.75 -8.19 -3.02
C ALA A 18 -1.13 -7.24 -4.17
N ARG A 19 -2.37 -6.72 -4.16
CA ARG A 19 -2.83 -5.70 -5.12
C ARG A 19 -2.03 -4.41 -4.98
N TYR A 20 -1.79 -3.93 -3.76
CA TYR A 20 -0.93 -2.78 -3.51
C TYR A 20 0.45 -2.95 -4.16
N CYS A 21 1.12 -4.09 -3.93
CA CYS A 21 2.45 -4.36 -4.48
C CYS A 21 2.42 -4.35 -6.02
N ARG A 22 1.49 -5.09 -6.61
CA ARG A 22 1.34 -5.17 -8.06
C ARG A 22 1.10 -3.80 -8.69
N LEU A 23 0.15 -3.02 -8.18
CA LEU A 23 -0.19 -1.72 -8.76
C LEU A 23 0.95 -0.70 -8.63
N LEU A 24 1.66 -0.69 -7.50
CA LEU A 24 2.84 0.14 -7.32
C LEU A 24 3.98 -0.25 -8.28
N ASP A 25 4.22 -1.55 -8.44
CA ASP A 25 5.28 -2.05 -9.30
C ASP A 25 4.99 -1.80 -10.78
N THR A 26 3.74 -1.96 -11.21
CA THR A 26 3.29 -1.61 -12.57
C THR A 26 3.02 -0.12 -12.79
N LYS A 27 3.20 0.71 -11.76
CA LYS A 27 3.03 2.17 -11.81
C LYS A 27 1.60 2.59 -12.20
N ASP A 28 0.61 1.79 -11.81
CA ASP A 28 -0.82 2.12 -11.98
C ASP A 28 -1.27 3.04 -10.84
N TRP A 29 -0.91 4.32 -10.97
CA TRP A 29 -1.08 5.30 -9.90
C TRP A 29 -2.52 5.58 -9.52
N GLN A 30 -3.44 5.53 -10.50
CA GLN A 30 -4.86 5.77 -10.24
C GLN A 30 -5.43 4.60 -9.44
N ALA A 31 -5.25 3.36 -9.91
CA ALA A 31 -5.76 2.20 -9.17
C ALA A 31 -5.05 2.03 -7.81
N TRP A 32 -3.78 2.44 -7.71
CA TRP A 32 -3.05 2.41 -6.44
C TRP A 32 -3.58 3.46 -5.45
N ARG A 33 -3.93 4.67 -5.93
CA ARG A 33 -4.59 5.71 -5.14
C ARG A 33 -5.93 5.24 -4.55
N ASP A 34 -6.69 4.45 -5.31
CA ASP A 34 -8.00 3.95 -4.87
C ASP A 34 -7.93 2.93 -3.72
N LEU A 35 -6.73 2.44 -3.36
CA LEU A 35 -6.54 1.56 -2.19
C LEU A 35 -6.51 2.29 -0.85
N PHE A 36 -6.33 3.62 -0.87
CA PHE A 36 -6.16 4.42 0.34
C PHE A 36 -7.45 5.17 0.67
N SER A 37 -7.73 5.32 1.97
CA SER A 37 -8.72 6.27 2.43
C SER A 37 -8.24 7.70 2.20
N ASP A 38 -9.17 8.64 2.04
CA ASP A 38 -8.82 10.05 1.79
C ASP A 38 -8.08 10.69 2.97
N ASP A 39 -8.31 10.20 4.19
CA ASP A 39 -7.66 10.63 5.44
C ASP A 39 -6.33 9.91 5.73
N PHE A 40 -5.82 9.11 4.79
CA PHE A 40 -4.57 8.37 4.93
C PHE A 40 -3.41 9.23 5.44
N LEU A 41 -2.65 8.69 6.40
CA LEU A 41 -1.44 9.29 6.95
C LEU A 41 -0.25 8.33 6.75
N SER A 42 0.73 8.73 5.94
CA SER A 42 2.03 8.06 5.91
C SER A 42 2.95 8.72 6.91
N ASP A 43 3.27 8.03 8.00
CA ASP A 43 4.29 8.47 8.95
C ASP A 43 5.51 7.54 8.89
N THR A 44 6.60 8.07 8.35
CA THR A 44 7.91 7.40 8.31
C THR A 44 8.96 8.16 9.12
N SER A 45 8.53 9.11 9.96
CA SER A 45 9.42 10.02 10.70
C SER A 45 10.36 9.31 11.67
N SER A 46 9.90 8.20 12.28
CA SER A 46 10.71 7.35 13.15
C SER A 46 11.92 6.72 12.44
N ALA A 47 11.86 6.58 11.12
CA ALA A 47 12.94 6.09 10.27
C ALA A 47 13.67 7.22 9.50
N GLY A 48 13.48 8.48 9.91
CA GLY A 48 14.07 9.66 9.23
C GLY A 48 13.32 10.09 7.96
N GLY A 49 12.15 9.51 7.69
CA GLY A 49 11.28 9.89 6.59
C GLY A 49 10.38 11.08 6.91
N LYS A 50 9.35 11.28 6.09
CA LYS A 50 8.39 12.39 6.23
C LYS A 50 7.06 11.90 6.77
N ILE A 51 6.31 12.84 7.34
CA ILE A 51 4.88 12.69 7.56
C ILE A 51 4.17 13.28 6.35
N ILE A 52 3.31 12.50 5.69
CA ILE A 52 2.52 12.92 4.52
C ILE A 52 1.05 12.66 4.83
N ARG A 53 0.23 13.71 4.71
CA ARG A 53 -1.21 13.70 4.96
C ARG A 53 -1.96 13.65 3.63
N GLY A 54 -2.91 12.73 3.51
CA GLY A 54 -3.73 12.55 2.33
C GLY A 54 -3.12 11.57 1.34
N ALA A 55 -3.98 10.74 0.76
CA ALA A 55 -3.59 9.74 -0.22
C ALA A 55 -3.02 10.35 -1.51
N ASP A 56 -3.58 11.47 -1.98
CA ASP A 56 -3.11 12.15 -3.20
C ASP A 56 -1.66 12.64 -3.06
N GLU A 57 -1.33 13.28 -1.94
CA GLU A 57 0.03 13.75 -1.66
C GLU A 57 1.02 12.59 -1.53
N PHE A 58 0.60 11.48 -0.92
CA PHE A 58 1.44 10.29 -0.79
C PHE A 58 1.71 9.63 -2.15
N VAL A 59 0.71 9.53 -3.02
CA VAL A 59 0.85 8.98 -4.36
C VAL A 59 1.75 9.87 -5.21
N ALA A 60 1.54 11.19 -5.17
CA ALA A 60 2.39 12.16 -5.87
C ALA A 60 3.85 12.08 -5.41
N PHE A 61 4.08 11.99 -4.09
CA PHE A 61 5.41 11.83 -3.50
C PHE A 61 6.09 10.54 -4.00
N THR A 62 5.39 9.41 -3.91
CA THR A 62 5.94 8.10 -4.28
C THR A 62 6.24 8.03 -5.79
N ARG A 63 5.31 8.51 -6.64
CA ARG A 63 5.50 8.59 -8.09
C ARG A 63 6.73 9.42 -8.46
N LYS A 64 6.92 10.58 -7.81
CA LYS A 64 8.09 11.43 -8.03
C LYS A 64 9.39 10.75 -7.61
N GLY A 65 9.37 9.99 -6.51
CA GLY A 65 10.53 9.25 -6.00
C GLY A 65 10.95 8.10 -6.91
N LEU A 66 9.98 7.29 -7.36
CA LEU A 66 10.25 6.10 -8.16
C LEU A 66 10.53 6.41 -9.64
N ARG A 67 10.03 7.54 -10.16
CA ARG A 67 10.17 7.93 -11.58
C ARG A 67 9.74 6.76 -12.49
N ASN A 68 10.59 6.34 -13.42
CA ASN A 68 10.36 5.22 -14.33
C ASN A 68 11.15 3.96 -13.94
N GLN A 69 11.67 3.88 -12.71
CA GLN A 69 12.43 2.71 -12.29
C GLN A 69 11.52 1.49 -12.16
N ALA A 70 11.98 0.36 -12.69
CA ALA A 70 11.36 -0.93 -12.39
C ALA A 70 11.54 -1.24 -10.90
N THR A 71 10.46 -1.66 -10.25
CA THR A 71 10.45 -2.03 -8.83
C THR A 71 9.78 -3.38 -8.66
N VAL A 72 10.15 -4.07 -7.59
CA VAL A 72 9.49 -5.30 -7.13
C VAL A 72 9.34 -5.21 -5.62
N HIS A 73 8.10 -5.16 -5.14
CA HIS A 73 7.79 -5.22 -3.72
C HIS A 73 7.56 -6.66 -3.31
N GLN A 74 8.41 -7.14 -2.41
CA GLN A 74 8.26 -8.46 -1.80
C GLN A 74 7.66 -8.30 -0.41
N VAL A 75 6.56 -9.01 -0.17
CA VAL A 75 5.87 -9.06 1.12
C VAL A 75 5.79 -10.51 1.57
N HIS A 76 6.04 -10.74 2.86
CA HIS A 76 6.16 -12.08 3.43
C HIS A 76 5.30 -12.22 4.67
N ALA A 77 4.77 -13.43 4.87
CA ALA A 77 4.12 -13.93 6.08
C ALA A 77 3.57 -12.84 7.02
N PRO A 78 2.46 -12.17 6.65
CA PRO A 78 1.89 -11.14 7.49
C PRO A 78 1.32 -11.76 8.77
N GLU A 79 1.63 -11.16 9.91
CA GLU A 79 1.00 -11.44 11.21
C GLU A 79 -0.22 -10.53 11.35
N ILE A 80 -1.42 -11.12 11.25
CA ILE A 80 -2.74 -10.47 11.24
C ILE A 80 -3.79 -11.49 11.68
#